data_AF-A0A6S7GQG0-F1
#
_entry.id   AF-A0A6S7GQG0-F1
#
_cell.length_a   1.000
_cell.length_b   1.000
_cell.length_c   1.000
_cell.angle_alpha   90.00
_cell.angle_beta   90.00
_cell.angle_gamma   90.00
#
_symmetry.space_group_name_H-M   'P 1'
#
loop_
_entity.id
_entity.type
_entity.pdbx_description
1 polymer ?
#
loop_
_entity_poly.entity_id
_entity_poly.type
_entity_poly.pdbx_seq_one_letter_code
_entity_poly.pdbx_strand_id
1 'polypeptide(L)'
;MYADDTHLTYASNDIDDIDHHFNEDLAKVKRSVTKTLFCLAEKHSESTPSTREKLTLLRNGLGEKRVAFPAAASSAVVKERVYKAYPMLKHAGGFQFLLSKEGSRKQLQVMSYGSCDAEQLRCFGTGRVYVRPLQKSIPLTDDNNSCVEYEECLFCNLSVSVKDMQKHCEDCH
;
A
#
# COMPACT_ATOMS: atom_id res chain seq x y z
N MET A 1 6.24 -86.68 21.09
CA MET A 1 5.93 -86.84 19.66
C MET A 1 5.75 -85.45 19.08
N TYR A 2 6.58 -85.14 18.07
CA TYR A 2 6.57 -84.01 17.12
C TYR A 2 6.88 -82.58 17.59
N ALA A 3 7.59 -81.90 16.69
CA ALA A 3 8.44 -80.73 16.85
C ALA A 3 7.82 -79.43 16.29
N ASP A 4 8.54 -78.35 16.55
CA ASP A 4 9.00 -77.32 15.60
C ASP A 4 8.33 -75.94 15.48
N ASP A 5 9.28 -75.00 15.36
CA ASP A 5 9.31 -73.76 14.56
C ASP A 5 8.53 -72.49 14.91
N THR A 6 9.30 -71.51 15.40
CA THR A 6 9.65 -70.23 14.73
C THR A 6 8.71 -69.70 13.64
N HIS A 7 8.11 -68.52 13.83
CA HIS A 7 8.38 -67.33 12.98
C HIS A 7 7.56 -66.07 13.38
N LEU A 8 8.26 -64.93 13.46
CA LEU A 8 7.71 -63.59 13.27
C LEU A 8 7.15 -63.43 11.85
N THR A 9 6.04 -62.70 11.71
CA THR A 9 5.82 -61.72 10.62
C THR A 9 4.84 -60.61 11.02
N TYR A 10 5.12 -59.42 10.48
CA TYR A 10 4.47 -58.12 10.67
C TYR A 10 2.99 -58.08 10.26
N ALA A 11 2.21 -57.26 10.97
CA ALA A 11 1.17 -56.42 10.37
C ALA A 11 0.97 -55.16 11.24
N SER A 12 1.69 -54.10 10.89
CA SER A 12 1.24 -52.74 11.16
C SER A 12 0.00 -52.48 10.31
N ASN A 13 -1.04 -51.87 10.88
CA ASN A 13 -1.96 -50.90 10.25
C ASN A 13 -3.07 -50.52 11.25
N ASP A 14 -3.66 -49.35 11.03
CA ASP A 14 -4.82 -48.76 11.70
C ASP A 14 -4.51 -47.66 12.73
N ILE A 15 -3.79 -46.63 12.26
CA ILE A 15 -4.05 -45.23 12.65
C ILE A 15 -3.99 -44.39 11.38
N ASP A 16 -5.07 -44.41 10.61
CA ASP A 16 -5.37 -43.37 9.63
C ASP A 16 -6.57 -42.57 10.17
N ASP A 17 -6.61 -41.30 9.79
CA ASP A 17 -7.61 -40.28 10.12
C ASP A 17 -7.42 -39.54 11.46
N ILE A 18 -6.53 -38.55 11.45
CA ILE A 18 -6.84 -37.12 11.74
C ILE A 18 -5.60 -36.33 11.32
N ASP A 19 -5.56 -35.84 10.07
CA ASP A 19 -4.85 -34.58 9.74
C ASP A 19 -5.17 -34.05 8.33
N HIS A 20 -6.45 -33.75 8.04
CA HIS A 20 -6.84 -33.28 6.70
C HIS A 20 -7.60 -31.95 6.66
N HIS A 21 -7.40 -31.04 7.63
CA HIS A 21 -8.07 -29.72 7.59
C HIS A 21 -7.19 -28.50 7.91
N PHE A 22 -5.87 -28.59 7.74
CA PHE A 22 -4.98 -27.45 7.92
C PHE A 22 -3.88 -27.33 6.85
N ASN A 23 -4.19 -27.56 5.57
CA ASN A 23 -3.27 -27.09 4.52
C ASN A 23 -3.86 -26.99 3.08
N GLU A 24 -4.97 -26.27 2.87
CA GLU A 24 -5.49 -26.05 1.49
C GLU A 24 -5.64 -24.57 1.06
N ASP A 25 -5.16 -23.60 1.84
CA ASP A 25 -5.25 -22.17 1.45
C ASP A 25 -3.96 -21.53 0.93
N LEU A 26 -2.85 -22.29 0.82
CA LEU A 26 -1.56 -21.76 0.34
C LEU A 26 -1.16 -22.18 -1.09
N ALA A 27 -2.03 -22.90 -1.83
CA ALA A 27 -1.67 -23.47 -3.13
C ALA A 27 -2.62 -23.14 -4.30
N LYS A 28 -3.24 -21.96 -4.30
CA LYS A 28 -3.70 -21.34 -5.55
C LYS A 28 -3.09 -19.96 -5.60
N VAL A 29 -2.04 -19.79 -6.41
CA VAL A 29 -1.60 -18.45 -6.86
C VAL A 29 -2.77 -17.87 -7.65
N LYS A 30 -3.76 -17.31 -6.95
CA LYS A 30 -4.87 -16.57 -7.54
C LYS A 30 -4.19 -15.42 -8.24
N ARG A 31 -4.16 -15.47 -9.58
CA ARG A 31 -3.61 -14.41 -10.43
C ARG A 31 -4.04 -13.06 -9.85
N SER A 32 -3.11 -12.12 -9.77
CA SER A 32 -3.38 -10.79 -9.20
C SER A 32 -2.99 -9.71 -10.20
N VAL A 33 -3.68 -8.58 -10.13
CA VAL A 33 -3.35 -7.36 -10.86
C VAL A 33 -2.85 -6.37 -9.82
N THR A 34 -1.61 -5.92 -9.97
CA THR A 34 -1.04 -4.91 -9.09
C THR A 34 -1.14 -3.54 -9.75
N LYS A 35 -1.63 -2.53 -9.02
CA LYS A 35 -1.68 -1.14 -9.47
C LYS A 35 -0.93 -0.22 -8.52
N THR A 36 -0.31 0.80 -9.09
CA THR A 36 0.23 1.92 -8.34
C THR A 36 -0.88 2.93 -8.14
N LEU A 37 -1.41 3.00 -6.92
CA LEU A 37 -2.41 3.97 -6.52
C LEU A 37 -1.73 5.21 -5.94
N PHE A 38 -2.37 6.37 -6.07
CA PHE A 38 -1.94 7.60 -5.42
C PHE A 38 -3.14 8.31 -4.81
N CYS A 39 -3.22 8.36 -3.48
CA CYS A 39 -4.32 9.02 -2.79
C CYS A 39 -4.05 10.52 -2.60
N LEU A 40 -4.99 11.32 -3.08
CA LEU A 40 -5.08 12.76 -2.91
C LEU A 40 -5.92 13.07 -1.66
N ALA A 41 -5.71 14.24 -1.06
CA ALA A 41 -6.48 14.68 0.10
C ALA A 41 -7.76 15.44 -0.28
N GLU A 42 -7.71 16.22 -1.36
CA GLU A 42 -8.81 17.10 -1.76
C GLU A 42 -9.82 16.41 -2.67
N LYS A 43 -11.12 16.59 -2.38
CA LYS A 43 -12.22 16.01 -3.16
C LYS A 43 -12.35 16.57 -4.59
N HIS A 44 -11.87 17.79 -4.83
CA HIS A 44 -11.93 18.47 -6.12
C HIS A 44 -10.58 18.49 -6.85
N SER A 45 -9.62 17.66 -6.42
CA SER A 45 -8.32 17.62 -7.07
C SER A 45 -8.43 17.11 -8.50
N GLU A 46 -7.98 17.92 -9.45
CA GLU A 46 -7.99 17.65 -10.90
C GLU A 46 -6.58 17.73 -11.50
N SER A 47 -5.55 17.82 -10.64
CA SER A 47 -4.17 17.91 -11.06
C SER A 47 -3.25 16.96 -10.29
N THR A 48 -2.13 16.63 -10.92
CA THR A 48 -1.10 15.83 -10.24
C THR A 48 -0.36 16.70 -9.20
N PRO A 49 -0.07 16.15 -8.01
CA PRO A 49 0.55 16.92 -6.94
C PRO A 49 2.01 17.23 -7.27
N SER A 50 2.44 18.41 -6.84
CA SER A 50 3.84 18.83 -6.78
C SER A 50 4.65 17.92 -5.85
N THR A 51 5.98 18.02 -5.93
CA THR A 51 6.89 17.27 -5.03
C THR A 51 6.62 17.59 -3.57
N ARG A 52 6.35 18.86 -3.23
CA ARG A 52 6.03 19.28 -1.87
C ARG A 52 4.74 18.63 -1.37
N GLU A 53 3.67 18.69 -2.16
CA GLU A 53 2.39 18.07 -1.80
C GLU A 53 2.51 16.56 -1.65
N LYS A 54 3.30 15.89 -2.51
CA LYS A 54 3.58 14.45 -2.38
C LYS A 54 4.18 14.11 -1.02
N LEU A 55 5.14 14.92 -0.53
CA LEU A 55 5.76 14.72 0.78
C LEU A 55 4.74 14.92 1.92
N THR A 56 3.91 15.96 1.85
CA THR A 56 2.85 16.19 2.84
C THR A 56 1.85 15.04 2.87
N LEU A 57 1.40 14.58 1.71
CA LEU A 57 0.47 13.44 1.60
C LEU A 57 1.09 12.15 2.15
N LEU A 58 2.37 11.89 1.86
CA LEU A 58 3.07 10.72 2.38
C LEU A 58 3.12 10.72 3.92
N ARG A 59 3.49 11.86 4.53
CA ARG A 59 3.52 12.03 5.99
C ARG A 59 2.16 11.80 6.65
N ASN A 60 1.09 12.10 5.93
CA ASN A 60 -0.29 11.88 6.35
C ASN A 60 -0.84 10.48 6.00
N GLY A 61 0.02 9.53 5.61
CA GLY A 61 -0.37 8.17 5.26
C GLY A 61 -1.16 8.04 3.95
N LEU A 62 -1.22 9.11 3.16
CA LEU A 62 -1.78 9.16 1.80
C LEU A 62 -0.65 9.00 0.76
N GLY A 63 -0.84 9.51 -0.46
CA GLY A 63 0.17 9.44 -1.52
C GLY A 63 0.27 8.05 -2.17
N GLU A 64 1.44 7.73 -2.71
CA GLU A 64 1.65 6.55 -3.53
C GLU A 64 1.69 5.24 -2.73
N LYS A 65 0.91 4.24 -3.15
CA LYS A 65 0.98 2.87 -2.64
C LYS A 65 0.77 1.87 -3.78
N ARG A 66 1.54 0.78 -3.77
CA ARG A 66 1.31 -0.36 -4.66
C ARG A 66 0.31 -1.32 -4.00
N VAL A 67 -0.79 -1.60 -4.69
CA VAL A 67 -1.87 -2.45 -4.16
C VAL A 67 -2.11 -3.61 -5.12
N ALA A 68 -2.06 -4.82 -4.58
CA ALA A 68 -2.39 -6.05 -5.31
C ALA A 68 -3.87 -6.38 -5.14
N PHE A 69 -4.55 -6.59 -6.27
CA PHE A 69 -5.95 -6.98 -6.37
C PHE A 69 -6.04 -8.40 -6.94
N PRO A 70 -6.90 -9.27 -6.42
CA PRO A 70 -7.21 -10.53 -7.10
C PRO A 70 -7.70 -10.29 -8.53
N ALA A 71 -7.31 -11.15 -9.50
CA ALA A 71 -7.64 -10.95 -10.92
C ALA A 71 -9.14 -10.99 -11.23
N ALA A 72 -9.92 -11.68 -10.39
CA ALA A 72 -11.38 -11.74 -10.44
C ALA A 72 -12.03 -10.95 -9.29
N ALA A 73 -11.36 -9.93 -8.75
CA ALA A 73 -11.92 -9.13 -7.66
C ALA A 73 -13.18 -8.38 -8.14
N SER A 74 -14.26 -8.51 -7.38
CA SER A 74 -15.46 -7.69 -7.55
C SER A 74 -15.23 -6.26 -7.07
N SER A 75 -16.15 -5.36 -7.42
CA SER A 75 -16.11 -3.97 -6.95
C SER A 75 -16.02 -3.85 -5.42
N ALA A 76 -16.66 -4.74 -4.67
CA ALA A 76 -16.59 -4.76 -3.20
C ALA A 76 -15.18 -5.10 -2.69
N VAL A 77 -14.53 -6.10 -3.28
CA VAL A 77 -13.16 -6.52 -2.92
C VAL A 77 -12.15 -5.42 -3.25
N VAL A 78 -12.29 -4.77 -4.42
CA VAL A 78 -11.46 -3.61 -4.78
C VAL A 78 -11.64 -2.47 -3.78
N LYS A 79 -12.89 -2.16 -3.41
CA LYS A 79 -13.21 -1.12 -2.43
C LYS A 79 -12.53 -1.37 -1.10
N GLU A 80 -12.63 -2.61 -0.60
CA GLU A 80 -11.99 -3.03 0.64
C GLU A 80 -10.46 -2.88 0.58
N ARG A 81 -9.83 -3.31 -0.53
CA ARG A 81 -8.38 -3.17 -0.74
C ARG A 81 -7.93 -1.71 -0.77
N VAL A 82 -8.69 -0.83 -1.42
CA VAL A 82 -8.43 0.62 -1.43
C VAL A 82 -8.53 1.19 -0.01
N TYR A 83 -9.57 0.83 0.76
CA TYR A 83 -9.70 1.29 2.14
C TYR A 83 -8.66 0.72 3.09
N LYS A 84 -8.18 -0.51 2.85
CA LYS A 84 -7.06 -1.07 3.61
C LYS A 84 -5.78 -0.29 3.32
N ALA A 85 -5.56 0.13 2.08
CA ALA A 85 -4.43 0.97 1.69
C ALA A 85 -4.56 2.40 2.22
N TYR A 86 -5.76 2.97 2.25
CA TYR A 86 -6.03 4.35 2.68
C TYR A 86 -7.25 4.41 3.63
N PRO A 87 -7.07 4.12 4.93
CA PRO A 87 -8.17 4.00 5.89
C PRO A 87 -9.04 5.26 6.00
N MET A 88 -8.43 6.44 5.87
CA MET A 88 -9.12 7.74 5.97
C MET A 88 -10.25 7.91 4.95
N LEU A 89 -10.19 7.22 3.80
CA LEU A 89 -11.26 7.27 2.79
C LEU A 89 -12.60 6.70 3.28
N LYS A 90 -12.61 5.84 4.31
CA LYS A 90 -13.85 5.34 4.93
C LYS A 90 -14.66 6.47 5.56
N HIS A 91 -13.98 7.51 6.06
CA HIS A 91 -14.59 8.67 6.71
C HIS A 91 -14.84 9.84 5.74
N ALA A 92 -14.43 9.68 4.48
CA ALA A 92 -14.48 10.73 3.46
C ALA A 92 -15.71 10.64 2.54
N GLY A 93 -16.61 9.69 2.80
CA GLY A 93 -17.87 9.51 2.06
C GLY A 93 -17.70 8.80 0.70
N GLY A 94 -16.64 8.00 0.56
CA GLY A 94 -16.31 7.32 -0.69
C GLY A 94 -15.13 7.94 -1.43
N PHE A 95 -14.84 7.42 -2.60
CA PHE A 95 -13.70 7.85 -3.43
C PHE A 95 -14.02 7.73 -4.91
N GLN A 96 -13.18 8.34 -5.74
CA GLN A 96 -13.20 8.19 -7.19
C GLN A 96 -11.82 7.79 -7.70
N PHE A 97 -11.79 7.04 -8.79
CA PHE A 97 -10.56 6.77 -9.53
C PHE A 97 -10.37 7.81 -10.63
N LEU A 98 -9.13 8.28 -10.78
CA LEU A 98 -8.73 9.21 -11.82
C LEU A 98 -7.49 8.72 -12.54
N LEU A 99 -7.37 9.08 -13.82
CA LEU A 99 -6.15 8.91 -14.61
C LEU A 99 -5.69 10.27 -15.13
N SER A 100 -4.42 10.35 -15.52
CA SER A 100 -3.92 11.50 -16.26
C SER A 100 -4.62 11.59 -17.61
N LYS A 101 -5.04 12.79 -18.01
CA LYS A 101 -5.62 13.02 -19.34
C LYS A 101 -4.61 12.71 -20.44
N GLU A 102 -5.11 12.22 -21.57
CA GLU A 102 -4.28 12.05 -22.75
C GLU A 102 -3.65 13.40 -23.16
N GLY A 103 -2.36 13.38 -23.51
CA GLY A 103 -1.59 14.60 -23.81
C GLY A 103 -1.22 15.48 -22.60
N SER A 104 -1.63 15.14 -21.37
CA SER A 104 -1.27 15.92 -20.17
C SER A 104 -0.86 15.06 -18.98
N ARG A 105 0.36 15.27 -18.50
CA ARG A 105 0.84 14.65 -17.25
C ARG A 105 0.36 15.38 -15.99
N LYS A 106 -0.26 16.54 -16.14
CA LYS A 106 -0.66 17.40 -15.02
C LYS A 106 -2.16 17.36 -14.74
N GLN A 107 -2.99 17.13 -15.74
CA GLN A 107 -4.45 17.12 -15.57
C GLN A 107 -4.96 15.70 -15.33
N LEU A 108 -5.93 15.58 -14.44
CA LEU A 108 -6.60 14.34 -14.10
C LEU A 108 -8.02 14.33 -14.64
N GLN A 109 -8.52 13.14 -14.96
CA GLN A 109 -9.92 12.90 -15.33
C GLN A 109 -10.48 11.72 -14.54
N VAL A 110 -11.74 11.83 -14.14
CA VAL A 110 -12.44 10.77 -13.41
C VAL A 110 -12.72 9.62 -14.35
N MET A 111 -12.33 8.40 -13.96
CA MET A 111 -12.64 7.17 -14.67
C MET A 111 -13.76 6.36 -14.03
N SER A 112 -13.94 6.49 -12.71
CA SER A 112 -14.98 5.77 -11.98
C SER A 112 -15.48 6.60 -10.81
N TYR A 113 -16.81 6.67 -10.67
CA TYR A 113 -17.49 7.21 -9.50
C TYR A 113 -17.68 6.06 -8.51
N GLY A 114 -16.82 5.97 -7.49
CA GLY A 114 -16.76 4.81 -6.61
C GLY A 114 -15.81 3.73 -7.08
N SER A 115 -15.92 2.56 -6.44
CA SER A 115 -15.09 1.39 -6.76
C SER A 115 -15.47 0.77 -8.10
N CYS A 116 -14.55 -0.01 -8.65
CA CYS A 116 -14.68 -0.75 -9.90
C CYS A 116 -14.19 -2.19 -9.70
N ASP A 117 -14.49 -3.09 -10.63
CA ASP A 117 -13.95 -4.46 -10.57
C ASP A 117 -12.51 -4.56 -11.11
N ALA A 118 -11.92 -5.75 -11.00
CA ALA A 118 -10.57 -6.01 -11.48
C ALA A 118 -10.41 -5.87 -13.01
N GLU A 119 -11.47 -6.06 -13.78
CA GLU A 119 -11.44 -5.92 -15.24
C GLU A 119 -11.35 -4.45 -15.65
N GLN A 120 -12.20 -3.62 -15.07
CA GLN A 120 -12.14 -2.18 -15.23
C GLN A 120 -10.79 -1.62 -14.76
N LEU A 121 -10.25 -2.10 -13.63
CA LEU A 121 -8.91 -1.74 -13.18
C LEU A 121 -7.83 -2.10 -14.22
N ARG A 122 -7.92 -3.25 -14.90
CA ARG A 122 -6.95 -3.61 -15.95
C ARG A 122 -6.95 -2.57 -17.08
N CYS A 123 -8.11 -2.08 -17.48
CA CYS A 123 -8.27 -1.06 -18.51
C CYS A 123 -7.62 0.29 -18.16
N PHE A 124 -7.31 0.57 -16.88
CA PHE A 124 -6.60 1.78 -16.48
C PHE A 124 -5.11 1.79 -16.90
N GLY A 125 -4.62 0.73 -17.54
CA GLY A 125 -3.25 0.64 -18.04
C GLY A 125 -2.22 0.45 -16.93
N THR A 126 -0.94 0.61 -17.27
CA THR A 126 0.18 0.43 -16.33
C THR A 126 0.53 1.68 -15.53
N GLY A 127 -0.09 2.81 -15.89
CA GLY A 127 0.14 4.10 -15.24
C GLY A 127 -0.38 4.17 -13.80
N ARG A 128 -0.04 5.29 -13.15
CA ARG A 128 -0.54 5.61 -11.81
C ARG A 128 -2.03 5.91 -11.87
N VAL A 129 -2.77 5.25 -10.98
CA VAL A 129 -4.19 5.53 -10.76
C VAL A 129 -4.31 6.45 -9.55
N TYR A 130 -4.92 7.61 -9.74
CA TYR A 130 -5.16 8.54 -8.65
C TYR A 130 -6.48 8.20 -7.97
N VAL A 131 -6.52 8.37 -6.66
CA VAL A 131 -7.71 8.19 -5.82
C VAL A 131 -7.96 9.51 -5.12
N ARG A 132 -9.18 10.06 -5.22
CA ARG A 132 -9.56 11.25 -4.44
C ARG A 132 -10.84 10.98 -3.65
N PRO A 133 -11.03 11.65 -2.49
CA PRO A 133 -12.27 11.57 -1.74
C PRO A 133 -13.48 12.07 -2.55
N LEU A 134 -14.66 11.51 -2.30
CA LEU A 134 -15.88 11.91 -3.01
C LEU A 134 -16.62 13.07 -2.33
N GLN A 135 -16.84 12.98 -1.01
CA GLN A 135 -17.74 13.93 -0.32
C GLN A 135 -16.99 14.95 0.54
N LYS A 136 -15.94 14.51 1.25
CA LYS A 136 -15.18 15.35 2.19
C LYS A 136 -13.67 15.21 1.95
N SER A 137 -12.96 16.33 1.92
CA SER A 137 -11.48 16.31 1.87
C SER A 137 -10.91 15.71 3.17
N ILE A 138 -9.80 14.99 3.05
CA ILE A 138 -9.09 14.44 4.20
C ILE A 138 -8.23 15.57 4.79
N PRO A 139 -8.39 15.93 6.08
CA PRO A 139 -7.53 16.92 6.72
C PRO A 139 -6.11 16.40 6.77
N LEU A 140 -5.14 17.27 6.47
CA LEU A 140 -3.72 16.98 6.60
C LEU A 140 -3.21 17.65 7.86
N THR A 141 -2.46 16.91 8.67
CA THR A 141 -1.65 17.49 9.74
C THR A 141 -0.35 17.98 9.12
N ASP A 142 -0.01 19.23 9.41
CA ASP A 142 1.35 19.72 9.29
C ASP A 142 2.09 19.22 10.53
N ASP A 143 2.31 17.91 10.61
CA ASP A 143 3.24 17.37 11.59
C ASP A 143 4.63 17.85 11.18
N ASN A 144 4.96 19.07 11.62
CA ASN A 144 6.29 19.62 11.75
C ASN A 144 7.07 18.89 12.86
N ASN A 145 6.74 17.64 13.15
CA ASN A 145 7.57 16.75 13.92
C ASN A 145 8.77 16.37 13.04
N SER A 146 9.60 17.37 12.71
CA SER A 146 10.93 17.13 12.22
C SER A 146 11.63 16.40 13.34
N CYS A 147 12.03 15.15 13.09
CA CYS A 147 13.17 14.59 13.80
C CYS A 147 14.30 15.59 13.60
N VAL A 148 14.55 16.43 14.61
CA VAL A 148 15.64 17.40 14.54
C VAL A 148 16.89 16.59 14.78
N GLU A 149 17.54 16.24 13.67
CA GLU A 149 18.82 15.55 13.69
C GLU A 149 19.91 16.56 14.03
N TYR A 150 20.85 16.13 14.85
CA TYR A 150 22.00 16.91 15.28
C TYR A 150 23.26 16.18 14.84
N GLU A 151 24.25 16.94 14.41
CA GLU A 151 25.56 16.44 14.01
C GLU A 151 26.65 17.31 14.65
N GLU A 152 27.84 16.75 14.84
CA GLU A 152 28.99 17.49 15.35
C GLU A 152 29.67 18.29 14.24
N CYS A 153 29.92 19.58 14.48
CA CYS A 153 30.73 20.40 13.57
C CYS A 153 32.20 19.95 13.62
N LEU A 154 32.81 19.71 12.46
CA LEU A 154 34.19 19.22 12.38
C LEU A 154 35.26 20.25 12.78
N PHE A 155 34.90 21.54 12.90
CA PHE A 155 35.83 22.61 13.28
C PHE A 155 35.82 22.89 14.79
N CYS A 156 34.63 23.00 15.39
CA CYS A 156 34.49 23.35 16.81
C CYS A 156 33.92 22.23 17.69
N ASN A 157 33.58 21.07 17.11
CA ASN A 157 32.94 19.91 17.76
C ASN A 157 31.61 20.23 18.47
N LEU A 158 30.99 21.37 18.15
CA LEU A 158 29.67 21.71 18.66
C LEU A 158 28.61 20.85 17.97
N SER A 159 27.70 20.26 18.76
CA SER A 159 26.51 19.60 18.22
C SER A 159 25.52 20.67 17.72
N VAL A 160 25.29 20.70 16.42
CA VAL A 160 24.43 21.67 15.74
C VAL A 160 23.32 20.93 15.02
N SER A 161 22.12 21.51 15.00
CA SER A 161 21.01 20.93 14.22
C SER A 161 21.42 20.85 12.74
N VAL A 162 21.10 19.75 12.06
CA VAL A 162 21.42 19.58 10.63
C VAL A 162 20.82 20.73 9.80
N LYS A 163 19.68 21.27 10.24
CA LYS A 163 19.01 22.42 9.60
C LYS A 163 19.84 23.70 9.68
N ASP A 164 20.57 23.91 10.78
CA ASP A 164 21.34 25.12 11.04
C ASP A 164 22.84 24.96 10.73
N MET A 165 23.31 23.73 10.45
CA MET A 165 24.72 23.43 10.21
C MET A 165 25.32 24.26 9.07
N GLN A 166 24.58 24.48 7.97
CA GLN A 166 25.07 25.33 6.87
C GLN A 166 25.41 26.74 7.34
N LYS A 167 24.51 27.37 8.11
CA LYS A 167 24.73 28.70 8.65
C LYS A 167 25.85 28.72 9.68
N HIS A 168 25.91 27.70 10.53
CA HIS A 168 27.00 27.55 11.49
C HIS A 168 28.38 27.48 10.80
N CYS A 169 28.51 26.72 9.71
CA CYS A 169 29.75 26.61 8.95
C CYS A 169 30.18 27.91 8.24
N GLU A 170 29.27 28.85 7.99
CA GLU A 170 29.61 30.18 7.43
C GLU A 170 30.27 31.09 8.47
N ASP A 171 29.92 30.91 9.75
CA ASP A 171 30.44 31.72 10.86
C ASP A 171 31.60 31.03 11.61
N CYS A 172 31.66 29.68 11.57
CA CYS A 172 32.63 28.86 12.30
C CYS A 172 33.93 28.68 11.51
N HIS A 173 35.02 29.24 12.02
CA HIS A 173 36.37 29.15 11.45
C HIS A 173 37.39 28.73 12.51
#